data_AF-E0XRQ4-F1
#
_entry.id   AF-E0XRQ4-F1
#
_cell.length_a   1.000
_cell.length_b   1.000
_cell.length_c   1.000
_cell.angle_alpha   90.00
_cell.angle_beta   90.00
_cell.angle_gamma   90.00
#
_symmetry.space_group_name_H-M   'P 1'
#
loop_
_entity.id
_entity.type
_entity.pdbx_description
1 polymer ?
#
loop_
_entity_poly.entity_id
_entity_poly.type
_entity_poly.pdbx_seq_one_letter_code
_entity_poly.pdbx_strand_id
1 'polypeptide(L)'
;MREYALPIKKLVRRNGQDFPACSIIIIHHNTKEGKFRGTTAIKNAVDETWNMKKLSMNDAAEMGLTANSRLVSVEKSREDREGLRMIFTLLPDYTYSISPAPDRTEEVVIDTPNKHTLDILRLMRTETKPWCVKDLVEHDTVGGSHRKRAIVYSLNKLEDQKLIEEVDVPKTKSKGGRPSKFYKAVGKELPKSFSSLTRDIPRNDVYKPNNVDTGTDLNNNDICKNPNFVKTSEDSGGLYKEGVNTKPIVIENSSTGTKQGLYTDGSGYIEENQKFWEQ
;
A
#
# COMPACT_ATOMS: atom_id res chain seq x y z
N MET A 1 21.93 -8.64 -7.96
CA MET A 1 20.64 -8.54 -7.20
C MET A 1 20.14 -7.11 -6.96
N ARG A 2 21.00 -6.13 -6.63
CA ARG A 2 20.59 -4.71 -6.46
C ARG A 2 20.08 -4.03 -7.74
N GLU A 3 20.48 -4.54 -8.90
CA GLU A 3 20.19 -3.97 -10.22
C GLU A 3 18.69 -3.92 -10.56
N TYR A 4 17.92 -4.93 -10.16
CA TYR A 4 16.48 -5.01 -10.48
C TYR A 4 15.63 -3.90 -9.82
N ALA A 5 16.10 -3.34 -8.70
CA ALA A 5 15.41 -2.26 -7.99
C ALA A 5 15.96 -0.87 -8.33
N LEU A 6 17.05 -0.78 -9.09
CA LEU A 6 17.71 0.47 -9.40
C LEU A 6 16.79 1.47 -10.14
N PRO A 7 15.98 1.06 -11.14
CA PRO A 7 15.05 1.98 -11.79
C PRO A 7 14.04 2.59 -10.82
N ILE A 8 13.49 1.79 -9.90
CA ILE A 8 12.50 2.23 -8.91
C ILE A 8 13.14 3.23 -7.94
N LYS A 9 14.34 2.92 -7.43
CA LYS A 9 15.07 3.83 -6.54
C LYS A 9 15.41 5.15 -7.22
N LYS A 10 15.79 5.13 -8.49
CA LYS A 10 16.03 6.35 -9.28
C LYS A 10 14.75 7.17 -9.45
N LEU A 11 13.63 6.51 -9.74
CA LEU A 11 12.34 7.16 -9.92
C LEU A 11 11.88 7.86 -8.63
N VAL A 12 11.99 7.18 -7.48
CA VAL A 12 11.66 7.76 -6.17
C VAL A 12 12.55 8.96 -5.85
N ARG A 13 13.86 8.87 -6.10
CA ARG A 13 14.81 9.98 -5.85
C ARG A 13 14.58 11.20 -6.73
N ARG A 14 14.05 11.02 -7.94
CA ARG A 14 13.78 12.10 -8.90
C ARG A 14 12.37 12.69 -8.76
N ASN A 15 11.53 12.09 -7.91
CA ASN A 15 10.19 12.58 -7.61
C ASN A 15 10.23 13.95 -6.91
N GLY A 16 9.57 14.95 -7.49
CA GLY A 16 9.64 16.34 -7.04
C GLY A 16 10.88 17.11 -7.51
N GLN A 17 11.79 16.48 -8.26
CA GLN A 17 12.96 17.13 -8.87
C GLN A 17 12.76 17.27 -10.38
N ASP A 18 12.55 16.14 -11.05
CA ASP A 18 12.38 16.07 -12.50
C ASP A 18 10.92 16.29 -12.94
N PHE A 19 10.00 15.92 -12.07
CA PHE A 19 8.57 15.99 -12.26
C PHE A 19 7.94 16.44 -10.94
N PRO A 20 6.75 17.08 -10.97
CA PRO A 20 6.06 17.48 -9.76
C PRO A 20 5.91 16.30 -8.79
N ALA A 21 6.06 16.57 -7.50
CA ALA A 21 5.90 15.54 -6.47
C ALA A 21 4.56 14.83 -6.63
N CYS A 22 4.59 13.52 -6.80
CA CYS A 22 3.40 12.70 -7.02
C CYS A 22 3.50 11.34 -6.34
N SER A 23 2.37 10.65 -6.24
CA SER A 23 2.32 9.25 -5.83
C SER A 23 2.68 8.36 -7.02
N ILE A 24 3.60 7.43 -6.82
CA ILE A 24 4.03 6.47 -7.84
C ILE A 24 3.43 5.12 -7.50
N ILE A 25 2.59 4.59 -8.39
CA ILE A 25 2.01 3.25 -8.26
C ILE A 25 2.66 2.33 -9.29
N ILE A 26 3.19 1.21 -8.82
CA ILE A 26 3.80 0.19 -9.67
C ILE A 26 2.95 -1.07 -9.60
N ILE A 27 2.41 -1.50 -10.74
CA ILE A 27 1.69 -2.76 -10.86
C ILE A 27 2.70 -3.86 -11.12
N HIS A 28 2.72 -4.86 -10.26
CA HIS A 28 3.67 -5.96 -10.32
C HIS A 28 2.94 -7.31 -10.31
N HIS A 29 3.39 -8.25 -11.13
CA HIS A 29 2.78 -9.57 -11.20
C HIS A 29 3.25 -10.47 -10.05
N ASN A 30 2.33 -11.28 -9.53
CA ASN A 30 2.68 -12.40 -8.66
C ASN A 30 3.10 -13.63 -9.48
N THR A 31 3.71 -14.61 -8.81
CA THR A 31 3.98 -15.94 -9.36
C THR A 31 2.67 -16.71 -9.53
N LYS A 32 2.73 -17.89 -10.20
CA LYS A 32 1.58 -18.79 -10.33
C LYS A 32 0.99 -19.20 -8.96
N GLU A 33 1.83 -19.25 -7.92
CA GLU A 33 1.43 -19.54 -6.54
C GLU A 33 0.84 -18.34 -5.79
N GLY A 34 0.76 -17.17 -6.42
CA GLY A 34 0.24 -15.94 -5.79
C GLY A 34 1.24 -15.21 -4.87
N LYS A 35 2.51 -15.63 -4.86
CA LYS A 35 3.59 -14.97 -4.13
C LYS A 35 4.23 -13.85 -4.95
N PHE A 36 4.92 -12.92 -4.29
CA PHE A 36 5.67 -11.85 -4.97
C PHE A 36 6.66 -12.44 -5.99
N ARG A 37 6.61 -11.98 -7.25
CA ARG A 37 7.49 -12.47 -8.31
C ARG A 37 8.83 -11.73 -8.30
N GLY A 38 9.93 -12.44 -8.45
CA GLY A 38 11.26 -11.83 -8.57
C GLY A 38 11.93 -11.62 -7.22
N THR A 39 12.77 -10.59 -7.10
CA THR A 39 13.65 -10.41 -5.93
C THR A 39 13.03 -9.50 -4.87
N THR A 40 13.28 -9.81 -3.60
CA THR A 40 12.91 -8.97 -2.43
C THR A 40 13.47 -7.55 -2.50
N ALA A 41 14.51 -7.30 -3.31
CA ALA A 41 15.05 -5.97 -3.56
C ALA A 41 14.01 -4.97 -4.09
N ILE A 42 13.02 -5.44 -4.87
CA ILE A 42 11.93 -4.60 -5.39
C ILE A 42 10.99 -4.22 -4.24
N LYS A 43 10.54 -5.19 -3.44
CA LYS A 43 9.71 -4.98 -2.23
C LYS A 43 10.38 -4.01 -1.25
N ASN A 44 11.70 -4.08 -1.12
CA ASN A 44 12.45 -3.19 -0.24
C ASN A 44 12.59 -1.75 -0.77
N ALA A 45 12.47 -1.54 -2.08
CA ALA A 45 12.66 -0.23 -2.71
C ALA A 45 11.41 0.67 -2.72
N VAL A 46 10.23 0.11 -2.44
CA VAL A 46 8.96 0.84 -2.37
C VAL A 46 8.58 1.14 -0.92
N ASP A 47 7.71 2.10 -0.66
CA ASP A 47 7.26 2.38 0.71
C ASP A 47 6.23 1.37 1.19
N GLU A 48 5.34 0.94 0.30
CA GLU A 48 4.31 -0.05 0.59
C GLU A 48 4.22 -1.15 -0.47
N THR A 49 3.75 -2.33 -0.06
CA THR A 49 3.45 -3.44 -0.97
C THR A 49 2.10 -4.02 -0.62
N TRP A 50 1.18 -3.95 -1.57
CA TRP A 50 -0.18 -4.43 -1.41
C TRP A 50 -0.38 -5.65 -2.29
N ASN A 51 -0.88 -6.73 -1.71
CA ASN A 51 -1.20 -7.96 -2.44
C ASN A 51 -2.70 -8.03 -2.64
N MET A 52 -3.12 -8.23 -3.89
CA MET A 52 -4.52 -8.44 -4.24
C MET A 52 -4.73 -9.90 -4.63
N LYS A 53 -5.57 -10.61 -3.88
CA LYS A 53 -5.84 -12.03 -4.06
C LYS A 53 -7.32 -12.29 -4.31
N LYS A 54 -7.61 -13.24 -5.21
CA LYS A 54 -8.94 -13.84 -5.33
C LYS A 54 -9.17 -14.80 -4.16
N LEU A 55 -10.25 -14.57 -3.41
CA LEU A 55 -10.65 -15.46 -2.32
C LEU A 55 -11.11 -16.80 -2.88
N SER A 56 -10.85 -17.88 -2.14
CA SER A 56 -11.49 -19.17 -2.41
C SER A 56 -13.00 -19.06 -2.12
N MET A 57 -13.82 -19.96 -2.67
CA MET A 57 -15.26 -19.94 -2.37
C MET A 57 -15.55 -20.08 -0.87
N ASN A 58 -14.78 -20.93 -0.18
CA ASN A 58 -14.93 -21.13 1.27
C ASN A 58 -14.56 -19.86 2.05
N ASP A 59 -13.42 -19.23 1.72
CA ASP A 59 -13.00 -17.97 2.36
C ASP A 59 -14.00 -16.85 2.11
N ALA A 60 -14.53 -16.75 0.87
CA ALA A 60 -15.52 -15.75 0.53
C ALA A 60 -16.82 -15.98 1.30
N ALA A 61 -17.30 -17.23 1.39
CA ALA A 61 -18.50 -17.57 2.13
C ALA A 61 -18.37 -17.28 3.63
N GLU A 62 -17.23 -17.64 4.24
CA GLU A 62 -16.92 -17.33 5.64
C GLU A 62 -16.97 -15.82 5.93
N MET A 63 -16.45 -15.01 4.99
CA MET A 63 -16.46 -13.55 5.09
C MET A 63 -17.80 -12.91 4.64
N GLY A 64 -18.78 -13.69 4.19
CA GLY A 64 -20.04 -13.16 3.62
C GLY A 64 -19.84 -12.35 2.34
N LEU A 65 -18.80 -12.66 1.56
CA LEU A 65 -18.39 -11.93 0.37
C LEU A 65 -18.83 -12.64 -0.92
N THR A 66 -19.01 -11.83 -1.96
CA THR A 66 -19.39 -12.30 -3.29
C THR A 66 -18.15 -12.75 -4.09
N ALA A 67 -18.33 -13.59 -5.11
CA ALA A 67 -17.20 -14.16 -5.90
C ALA A 67 -16.40 -13.12 -6.70
N ASN A 68 -16.99 -11.95 -6.94
CA ASN A 68 -16.38 -10.78 -7.57
C ASN A 68 -15.61 -9.90 -6.57
N SER A 69 -15.48 -10.32 -5.31
CA SER A 69 -14.63 -9.67 -4.31
C SER A 69 -13.16 -10.12 -4.42
N ARG A 70 -12.25 -9.22 -4.04
CA ARG A 70 -10.81 -9.46 -3.91
C ARG A 70 -10.36 -8.97 -2.54
N LEU A 71 -9.51 -9.76 -1.90
CA LEU A 71 -8.85 -9.36 -0.66
C LEU A 71 -7.57 -8.61 -1.04
N VAL A 72 -7.46 -7.38 -0.55
CA VAL A 72 -6.25 -6.57 -0.64
C VAL A 72 -5.60 -6.58 0.75
N SER A 73 -4.37 -7.05 0.87
CA SER A 73 -3.59 -7.04 2.10
C SER A 73 -2.34 -6.19 1.96
N VAL A 74 -2.05 -5.39 2.99
CA VAL A 74 -0.80 -4.62 3.07
C VAL A 74 0.28 -5.53 3.64
N GLU A 75 1.19 -6.00 2.79
CA GLU A 75 2.28 -6.90 3.19
C GLU A 75 3.52 -6.16 3.72
N LYS A 76 3.67 -4.89 3.35
CA LYS A 76 4.77 -4.02 3.78
C LYS A 76 4.27 -2.59 3.83
N SER A 77 4.64 -1.85 4.86
CA SER A 77 4.38 -0.41 4.97
C SER A 77 5.42 0.25 5.86
N ARG A 78 5.91 1.41 5.43
CA ARG A 78 6.74 2.29 6.28
C ARG A 78 5.92 3.09 7.30
N GLU A 79 4.60 3.06 7.21
CA GLU A 79 3.67 3.82 8.05
C GLU A 79 2.96 2.93 9.09
N ASP A 80 3.51 1.75 9.38
CA ASP A 80 2.93 0.75 10.28
C ASP A 80 1.51 0.30 9.86
N ARG A 81 1.22 0.30 8.56
CA ARG A 81 -0.04 -0.19 7.99
C ARG A 81 0.00 -1.67 7.59
N GLU A 82 1.05 -2.38 7.97
CA GLU A 82 1.22 -3.81 7.69
C GLU A 82 0.12 -4.62 8.35
N GLY A 83 -0.38 -5.64 7.63
CA GLY A 83 -1.48 -6.49 8.10
C GLY A 83 -2.87 -5.89 7.90
N LEU A 84 -3.00 -4.62 7.48
CA LEU A 84 -4.32 -4.09 7.10
C LEU A 84 -4.87 -4.83 5.89
N ARG A 85 -6.17 -5.09 5.94
CA ARG A 85 -6.90 -5.83 4.91
C ARG A 85 -8.15 -5.08 4.48
N MET A 86 -8.39 -5.05 3.19
CA MET A 86 -9.54 -4.41 2.56
C MET A 86 -10.15 -5.36 1.56
N ILE A 87 -11.46 -5.23 1.34
CA ILE A 87 -12.19 -5.95 0.31
C ILE A 87 -12.51 -4.98 -0.80
N PHE A 88 -12.16 -5.38 -2.02
CA PHE A 88 -12.55 -4.71 -3.25
C PHE A 88 -13.62 -5.56 -3.93
N THR A 89 -14.82 -5.05 -4.07
CA THR A 89 -15.94 -5.76 -4.71
C THR A 89 -16.34 -5.02 -5.98
N LEU A 90 -16.31 -5.72 -7.11
CA LEU A 90 -16.88 -5.23 -8.36
C LEU A 90 -18.40 -5.38 -8.30
N LEU A 91 -19.16 -4.30 -8.39
CA LEU A 91 -20.62 -4.31 -8.36
C LEU A 91 -21.22 -4.68 -9.73
N PRO A 92 -22.50 -5.07 -9.80
CA PRO A 92 -23.15 -5.44 -11.07
C PRO A 92 -23.17 -4.33 -12.13
N ASP A 93 -23.07 -3.07 -11.71
CA ASP A 93 -22.99 -1.89 -12.58
C ASP A 93 -21.55 -1.55 -13.00
N TYR A 94 -20.60 -2.46 -12.80
CA TYR A 94 -19.17 -2.31 -13.07
C TYR A 94 -18.45 -1.24 -12.23
N THR A 95 -19.10 -0.70 -11.19
CA THR A 95 -18.43 0.16 -10.21
C THR A 95 -17.72 -0.68 -9.14
N TYR A 96 -16.87 -0.06 -8.33
CA TYR A 96 -16.14 -0.74 -7.26
C TYR A 96 -16.56 -0.21 -5.89
N SER A 97 -16.78 -1.12 -4.95
CA SER A 97 -16.84 -0.81 -3.53
C SER A 97 -15.58 -1.27 -2.81
N ILE A 98 -15.09 -0.44 -1.89
CA ILE A 98 -13.93 -0.73 -1.05
C ILE A 98 -14.39 -0.66 0.40
N SER A 99 -14.18 -1.74 1.15
CA SER A 99 -14.53 -1.82 2.56
C SER A 99 -13.39 -2.45 3.37
N PRO A 100 -13.33 -2.22 4.70
CA PRO A 100 -12.46 -3.01 5.57
C PRO A 100 -12.79 -4.50 5.45
N ALA A 101 -11.77 -5.36 5.49
CA ALA A 101 -12.02 -6.80 5.57
C ALA A 101 -12.63 -7.16 6.93
N PRO A 102 -13.61 -8.08 6.96
CA PRO A 102 -14.16 -8.54 8.23
C PRO A 102 -13.07 -9.22 9.07
N ASP A 103 -13.14 -8.99 10.38
CA ASP A 103 -12.25 -9.64 11.34
C ASP A 103 -12.51 -11.15 11.30
N ARG A 104 -11.43 -11.95 11.22
CA ARG A 104 -11.52 -13.40 11.30
C ARG A 104 -11.31 -13.85 12.74
N THR A 105 -12.07 -14.84 13.18
CA THR A 105 -12.05 -15.37 14.55
C THR A 105 -10.66 -15.88 14.99
N GLU A 106 -9.81 -16.27 14.04
CA GLU A 106 -8.47 -16.85 14.29
C GLU A 106 -7.32 -15.86 14.07
N GLU A 107 -7.60 -14.58 13.79
CA GLU A 107 -6.56 -13.67 13.34
C GLU A 107 -5.79 -13.03 14.51
N VAL A 108 -4.48 -13.24 14.52
CA VAL A 108 -3.57 -12.63 15.49
C VAL A 108 -3.45 -11.14 15.16
N VAL A 109 -4.11 -10.28 15.96
CA VAL A 109 -3.94 -8.83 15.87
C VAL A 109 -2.55 -8.46 16.40
N ILE A 110 -1.59 -8.35 15.49
CA ILE A 110 -0.22 -7.92 15.79
C ILE A 110 -0.28 -6.57 16.52
N ASP A 111 0.43 -6.47 17.64
CA ASP A 111 0.56 -5.24 18.40
C ASP A 111 1.45 -4.25 17.64
N THR A 112 0.84 -3.36 16.85
CA THR A 112 1.56 -2.31 16.14
C THR A 112 1.76 -1.10 17.05
N PRO A 113 2.80 -0.27 16.83
CA PRO A 113 3.03 0.94 17.64
C PRO A 113 1.83 1.90 17.71
N ASN A 114 0.96 1.87 16.68
CA ASN A 114 -0.23 2.71 16.57
C ASN A 114 -1.52 2.04 17.04
N LYS A 115 -1.49 0.77 17.46
CA LYS A 115 -2.68 0.01 17.87
C LYS A 115 -3.48 0.73 18.95
N HIS A 116 -2.79 1.23 19.98
CA HIS A 116 -3.43 1.97 21.06
C HIS A 116 -4.19 3.22 20.58
N THR A 117 -3.60 4.00 19.66
CA THR A 117 -4.25 5.17 19.06
C THR A 117 -5.49 4.78 18.24
N LEU A 118 -5.42 3.67 17.50
CA LEU A 118 -6.55 3.14 16.73
C LEU A 118 -7.67 2.61 17.63
N ASP A 119 -7.34 1.97 18.75
CA ASP A 119 -8.30 1.49 19.74
C ASP A 119 -9.07 2.65 20.38
N ILE A 120 -8.39 3.75 20.71
CA ILE A 120 -9.03 4.99 21.17
C ILE A 120 -9.99 5.51 20.09
N LEU A 121 -9.56 5.59 18.83
CA LEU A 121 -10.42 6.06 17.73
C LEU A 121 -11.65 5.15 17.53
N ARG A 122 -11.47 3.83 17.59
CA ARG A 122 -12.55 2.84 17.52
C ARG A 122 -13.56 3.05 18.65
N LEU A 123 -13.09 3.17 19.89
CA LEU A 123 -13.92 3.47 21.06
C LEU A 123 -14.74 4.75 20.85
N MET A 124 -14.10 5.83 20.43
CA MET A 124 -14.76 7.12 20.21
C MET A 124 -15.83 7.05 19.11
N ARG A 125 -15.60 6.26 18.04
CA ARG A 125 -16.57 6.03 16.96
C ARG A 125 -17.75 5.14 17.40
N THR A 126 -17.51 4.17 18.28
CA THR A 126 -18.55 3.29 18.81
C THR A 126 -19.52 4.08 19.70
N GLU A 127 -19.00 4.78 20.72
CA GLU A 127 -19.84 5.44 21.73
C GLU A 127 -20.34 6.82 21.33
N THR A 128 -19.74 7.48 20.33
CA THR A 128 -20.14 8.80 19.78
C THR A 128 -20.26 9.98 20.75
N LYS A 129 -19.97 9.76 22.03
CA LYS A 129 -19.95 10.80 23.05
C LYS A 129 -18.66 11.64 22.95
N PRO A 130 -18.66 12.89 23.44
CA PRO A 130 -17.44 13.64 23.65
C PRO A 130 -16.57 13.02 24.75
N TRP A 131 -15.26 12.97 24.53
CA TRP A 131 -14.26 12.42 25.45
C TRP A 131 -13.24 13.47 25.85
N CYS A 132 -12.90 13.55 27.13
CA CYS A 132 -11.70 14.26 27.57
C CYS A 132 -10.59 13.27 27.99
N VAL A 133 -9.38 13.79 28.20
CA VAL A 133 -8.23 12.97 28.64
C VAL A 133 -8.55 12.21 29.92
N LYS A 134 -9.25 12.82 30.87
CA LYS A 134 -9.62 12.16 32.14
C LYS A 134 -10.55 10.96 31.89
N ASP A 135 -11.57 11.15 31.06
CA ASP A 135 -12.54 10.10 30.72
C ASP A 135 -11.85 8.90 30.04
N LEU A 136 -10.86 9.14 29.17
CA LEU A 136 -10.10 8.08 28.52
C LEU A 136 -9.11 7.37 29.47
N VAL A 137 -8.52 8.09 30.43
CA VAL A 137 -7.65 7.50 31.46
C VAL A 137 -8.43 6.60 32.40
N GLU A 138 -9.68 6.94 32.69
CA GLU A 138 -10.57 6.16 33.56
C GLU A 138 -11.25 4.98 32.83
N HIS A 139 -11.07 4.84 31.52
CA HIS A 139 -11.70 3.79 30.73
C HIS A 139 -11.06 2.40 30.94
N ASP A 140 -11.87 1.36 31.10
CA ASP A 140 -11.39 0.01 31.46
C ASP A 140 -10.46 -0.62 30.42
N THR A 141 -10.72 -0.42 29.13
CA THR A 141 -9.98 -1.10 28.04
C THR A 141 -8.76 -0.31 27.53
N VAL A 142 -8.94 0.97 27.20
CA VAL A 142 -7.89 1.83 26.65
C VAL A 142 -7.16 2.64 27.72
N GLY A 143 -7.72 2.78 28.92
CA GLY A 143 -7.22 3.67 29.97
C GLY A 143 -6.11 3.09 30.84
N GLY A 144 -5.95 3.72 32.01
CA GLY A 144 -4.90 3.47 32.99
C GLY A 144 -4.01 4.70 33.23
N SER A 145 -3.70 5.00 34.49
CA SER A 145 -2.88 6.15 34.89
C SER A 145 -1.51 6.19 34.20
N HIS A 146 -0.93 5.02 33.95
CA HIS A 146 0.35 4.86 33.24
C HIS A 146 0.26 5.24 31.74
N ARG A 147 -0.93 5.23 31.15
CA ARG A 147 -1.17 5.54 29.73
C ARG A 147 -1.50 7.00 29.45
N LYS A 148 -1.60 7.85 30.47
CA LYS A 148 -1.98 9.27 30.31
C LYS A 148 -1.17 9.99 29.22
N ARG A 149 0.15 9.79 29.16
CA ARG A 149 1.00 10.39 28.12
C ARG A 149 0.68 9.84 26.72
N ALA A 150 0.47 8.52 26.61
CA ALA A 150 0.12 7.86 25.36
C ALA A 150 -1.26 8.28 24.83
N ILE A 151 -2.22 8.49 25.74
CA ILE A 151 -3.56 9.02 25.42
C ILE A 151 -3.45 10.45 24.88
N VAL A 152 -2.67 11.33 25.53
CA VAL A 152 -2.46 12.71 25.04
C VAL A 152 -1.80 12.70 23.66
N TYR A 153 -0.75 11.90 23.47
CA TYR A 153 -0.12 11.74 22.16
C TYR A 153 -1.10 11.24 21.10
N SER A 154 -1.92 10.24 21.44
CA SER A 154 -2.92 9.67 20.53
C SER A 154 -3.97 10.70 20.13
N LEU A 155 -4.46 11.51 21.08
CA LEU A 155 -5.43 12.57 20.79
C LEU A 155 -4.83 13.63 19.86
N ASN A 156 -3.64 14.14 20.16
CA ASN A 156 -2.97 15.12 19.28
C ASN A 156 -2.78 14.56 17.87
N LYS A 157 -2.30 13.31 17.77
CA LYS A 157 -2.12 12.63 16.47
C LYS A 157 -3.43 12.47 15.70
N LEU A 158 -4.51 12.11 16.37
CA LEU A 158 -5.83 11.96 15.75
C LEU A 158 -6.44 13.31 15.33
N GLU A 159 -6.18 14.36 16.11
CA GLU A 159 -6.59 15.74 15.81
C GLU A 159 -5.83 16.28 14.59
N ASP A 160 -4.50 16.09 14.54
CA ASP A 160 -3.66 16.45 13.40
C ASP A 160 -4.10 15.75 12.11
N GLN A 161 -4.54 14.49 12.23
CA GLN A 161 -5.11 13.71 11.13
C GLN A 161 -6.57 14.04 10.80
N LYS A 162 -7.19 14.98 11.53
CA LYS A 162 -8.61 15.38 11.38
C LYS A 162 -9.59 14.22 11.52
N LEU A 163 -9.22 13.22 12.31
CA LEU A 163 -10.07 12.05 12.62
C LEU A 163 -10.93 12.28 13.87
N ILE A 164 -10.55 13.24 14.70
CA ILE A 164 -11.32 13.76 15.80
C ILE A 164 -11.37 15.29 15.71
N GLU A 165 -12.39 15.90 16.31
CA GLU A 165 -12.56 17.34 16.41
C GLU A 165 -12.72 17.77 17.87
N GLU A 166 -12.16 18.93 18.24
CA GLU A 166 -12.42 19.56 19.53
C GLU A 166 -13.86 20.07 19.57
N VAL A 167 -14.59 19.74 20.63
CA VAL A 167 -15.98 20.13 20.84
C VAL A 167 -16.14 20.88 22.15
N ASP A 168 -17.19 21.70 22.23
CA ASP A 168 -17.55 22.40 23.45
C ASP A 168 -17.81 21.44 24.61
N VAL A 169 -17.58 21.94 25.83
CA VAL A 169 -17.82 21.21 27.06
C VAL A 169 -19.27 20.71 27.09
N PRO A 170 -19.51 19.39 27.25
CA PRO A 170 -20.85 18.85 27.32
C PRO A 170 -21.67 19.52 28.43
N LYS A 171 -22.93 19.84 28.14
CA LYS A 171 -23.84 20.54 29.08
C LYS A 171 -23.99 19.84 30.45
N THR A 172 -23.68 18.54 30.51
CA THR A 172 -23.76 17.70 31.71
C THR A 172 -22.59 17.89 32.68
N LYS A 173 -21.47 18.51 32.26
CA LYS A 173 -20.29 18.70 33.10
C LYS A 173 -20.18 20.16 33.56
N SER A 174 -19.96 20.36 34.86
CA SER A 174 -19.85 21.67 35.50
C SER A 174 -18.61 22.45 35.00
N LYS A 175 -18.77 23.77 34.79
CA LYS A 175 -17.71 24.72 34.38
C LYS A 175 -16.75 25.10 35.52
N GLY A 176 -16.44 24.16 36.42
CA GLY A 176 -15.50 24.40 37.52
C GLY A 176 -14.06 24.12 37.11
N GLY A 177 -13.16 25.10 37.27
CA GLY A 177 -11.72 24.96 37.02
C GLY A 177 -11.29 25.29 35.58
N ARG A 178 -10.03 24.97 35.23
CA ARG A 178 -9.51 25.18 33.87
C ARG A 178 -10.29 24.31 32.88
N PRO A 179 -10.87 24.87 31.80
CA PRO A 179 -11.67 24.11 30.86
C PRO A 179 -10.80 22.99 30.26
N SER A 180 -11.28 21.75 30.40
CA SER A 180 -10.66 20.60 29.74
C SER A 180 -11.15 20.54 28.30
N LYS A 181 -10.23 20.25 27.38
CA LYS A 181 -10.59 19.98 25.98
C LYS A 181 -11.41 18.69 25.89
N PHE A 182 -12.47 18.71 25.08
CA PHE A 182 -13.27 17.54 24.74
C PHE A 182 -13.13 17.26 23.26
N TYR A 183 -13.09 15.98 22.90
CA TYR A 183 -12.92 15.54 21.53
C TYR A 183 -14.04 14.60 21.12
N LYS A 184 -14.43 14.63 19.85
CA LYS A 184 -15.40 13.72 19.26
C LYS A 184 -14.84 13.14 17.96
N ALA A 185 -15.11 11.86 17.69
CA ALA A 185 -14.68 11.24 16.44
C ALA A 185 -15.50 11.74 15.24
N VAL A 186 -14.81 12.01 14.14
CA VAL A 186 -15.38 12.43 12.86
C VAL A 186 -15.67 11.18 12.00
N GLY A 187 -16.74 11.24 11.19
CA GLY A 187 -16.96 10.30 10.08
C GLY A 187 -17.77 9.03 10.38
N LYS A 188 -18.73 9.07 11.33
CA LYS A 188 -19.75 7.99 11.44
C LYS A 188 -20.83 8.13 10.37
N GLU A 189 -21.08 9.36 9.92
CA GLU A 189 -21.88 9.64 8.72
C GLU A 189 -20.98 9.34 7.52
N LEU A 190 -21.38 8.40 6.65
CA LEU A 190 -20.82 8.33 5.28
C LEU A 190 -20.81 9.74 4.70
N PRO A 191 -19.72 10.21 4.05
CA PRO A 191 -19.76 11.50 3.39
C PRO A 191 -20.97 11.50 2.45
N LYS A 192 -21.96 12.35 2.75
CA LYS A 192 -23.08 12.64 1.86
C LYS A 192 -22.48 13.31 0.64
N SER A 193 -22.11 12.48 -0.33
CA SER A 193 -21.23 12.82 -1.45
C SER A 193 -19.80 13.13 -0.99
N PHE A 194 -18.82 12.56 -1.70
CA PHE A 194 -17.54 13.24 -1.82
C PHE A 194 -17.85 14.61 -2.40
N SER A 195 -17.90 15.67 -1.58
CA SER A 195 -17.92 17.02 -2.12
C SER A 195 -16.69 17.09 -3.01
N SER A 196 -16.88 17.38 -4.29
CA SER A 196 -15.80 17.71 -5.20
C SER A 196 -14.94 18.76 -4.51
N LEU A 197 -13.80 18.34 -3.94
CA LEU A 197 -12.76 19.26 -3.52
C LEU A 197 -12.45 20.06 -4.77
N THR A 198 -12.83 21.33 -4.75
CA THR A 198 -12.43 22.31 -5.74
C THR A 198 -10.92 22.21 -5.88
N ARG A 199 -10.46 22.21 -7.14
CA ARG A 199 -9.04 22.08 -7.52
C ARG A 199 -8.21 23.32 -7.16
N ASP A 200 -8.46 23.91 -6.00
CA ASP A 200 -7.79 25.13 -5.54
C ASP A 200 -6.96 24.80 -4.31
N ILE A 201 -6.00 23.88 -4.46
CA ILE A 201 -4.86 23.80 -3.56
C ILE A 201 -3.80 24.75 -4.13
N PRO A 202 -3.42 25.82 -3.41
CA PRO A 202 -2.28 26.65 -3.80
C PRO A 202 -1.03 25.76 -3.91
N ARG A 203 -0.36 25.82 -5.06
CA ARG A 203 0.77 24.96 -5.47
C ARG A 203 2.03 25.02 -4.57
N ASN A 204 2.03 25.73 -3.45
CA ASN A 204 3.28 26.14 -2.82
C ASN A 204 3.70 25.40 -1.55
N ASP A 205 2.87 24.56 -0.93
CA ASP A 205 3.28 23.85 0.29
C ASP A 205 3.14 22.33 0.13
N VAL A 206 3.98 21.75 -0.72
CA VAL A 206 4.20 20.30 -0.70
C VAL A 206 5.01 19.97 0.55
N TYR A 207 4.33 19.41 1.54
CA TYR A 207 4.93 18.78 2.71
C TYR A 207 5.99 17.78 2.25
N LYS A 208 7.27 18.10 2.46
CA LYS A 208 8.37 17.15 2.33
C LYS A 208 8.38 16.29 3.59
N PRO A 209 8.02 15.00 3.56
CA PRO A 209 8.35 14.13 4.68
C PRO A 209 9.88 14.08 4.77
N ASN A 210 10.42 14.49 5.93
CA ASN A 210 11.82 14.26 6.29
C ASN A 210 12.02 12.76 6.56
N ASN A 211 11.96 11.93 5.51
CA ASN A 211 12.57 10.62 5.57
C ASN A 211 14.08 10.84 5.49
N VAL A 212 14.72 10.86 6.65
CA VAL A 212 16.18 10.74 6.74
C VAL A 212 16.52 9.36 6.21
N ASP A 213 16.90 9.31 4.93
CA ASP A 213 17.38 8.11 4.25
C ASP A 213 18.65 7.66 5.00
N THR A 214 18.53 6.70 5.92
CA THR A 214 19.69 5.93 6.38
C THR A 214 20.08 4.97 5.27
N GLY A 215 20.52 5.55 4.16
CA GLY A 215 21.15 4.87 3.05
C GLY A 215 22.57 4.52 3.45
N THR A 216 23.00 3.31 3.10
CA THR A 216 24.42 2.95 3.09
C THR A 216 25.10 3.83 2.05
N ASP A 217 25.71 4.92 2.51
CA ASP A 217 26.49 5.83 1.69
C ASP A 217 27.67 5.08 1.08
N LEU A 218 27.59 4.78 -0.21
CA LEU A 218 28.80 4.62 -1.01
C LEU A 218 29.25 6.04 -1.33
N ASN A 219 30.12 6.58 -0.47
CA ASN A 219 30.83 7.83 -0.70
C ASN A 219 31.58 7.74 -2.04
N ASN A 220 31.12 8.49 -3.03
CA ASN A 220 31.94 8.85 -4.18
C ASN A 220 32.89 9.95 -3.70
N ASN A 221 34.01 9.54 -3.10
CA ASN A 221 35.13 10.46 -2.91
C ASN A 221 35.97 10.43 -4.18
N ASP A 222 35.89 11.52 -4.95
CA ASP A 222 36.95 11.92 -5.86
C ASP A 222 38.27 12.00 -5.08
N ILE A 223 39.26 11.19 -5.47
CA ILE A 223 40.73 11.39 -5.37
C ILE A 223 41.35 10.01 -5.60
N CYS A 224 41.86 9.77 -6.81
CA CYS A 224 43.08 8.99 -7.02
C CYS A 224 43.72 9.43 -8.33
N LYS A 225 44.89 10.05 -8.18
CA LYS A 225 45.76 10.58 -9.23
C LYS A 225 46.23 9.45 -10.14
N ASN A 226 46.36 9.75 -11.43
CA ASN A 226 47.08 8.94 -12.42
C ASN A 226 48.48 8.54 -11.91
N PRO A 227 49.01 7.41 -12.41
CA PRO A 227 50.22 7.53 -13.20
C PRO A 227 50.09 6.94 -14.61
N ASN A 228 50.92 7.50 -15.49
CA ASN A 228 50.93 7.43 -16.94
C ASN A 228 51.23 6.05 -17.58
N PHE A 229 51.02 6.03 -18.90
CA PHE A 229 51.52 5.13 -19.97
C PHE A 229 50.59 3.96 -20.32
N VAL A 230 50.16 3.69 -21.56
CA VAL A 230 50.70 3.98 -22.92
C VAL A 230 49.54 4.24 -23.92
N LYS A 231 49.80 5.10 -24.91
CA LYS A 231 48.95 5.46 -26.06
C LYS A 231 48.65 4.27 -26.99
N THR A 232 47.43 4.21 -27.54
CA THR A 232 47.19 3.88 -28.96
C THR A 232 45.89 4.47 -29.49
N SER A 233 46.06 5.26 -30.55
CA SER A 233 45.18 5.73 -31.64
C SER A 233 43.72 6.13 -31.38
N GLU A 234 43.49 7.41 -31.68
CA GLU A 234 42.23 8.04 -32.05
C GLU A 234 41.58 7.29 -33.23
N ASP A 235 40.30 6.99 -33.12
CA ASP A 235 39.45 6.86 -34.30
C ASP A 235 38.08 7.50 -34.03
N SER A 236 37.81 8.52 -34.82
CA SER A 236 36.62 9.36 -34.81
C SER A 236 35.50 8.71 -35.62
N GLY A 237 34.32 8.56 -35.04
CA GLY A 237 33.09 8.22 -35.76
C GLY A 237 32.00 7.87 -34.76
N GLY A 238 31.02 8.73 -34.50
CA GLY A 238 30.03 9.13 -35.48
C GLY A 238 28.81 8.24 -35.27
N LEU A 239 27.85 8.75 -34.48
CA LEU A 239 26.47 8.25 -34.41
C LEU A 239 25.92 8.06 -35.84
N TYR A 240 25.00 7.11 -36.01
CA TYR A 240 24.27 6.75 -37.25
C TYR A 240 24.99 5.78 -38.21
N LYS A 241 24.67 4.49 -38.08
CA LYS A 241 24.42 3.63 -39.26
C LYS A 241 23.17 2.76 -39.02
N GLU A 242 22.13 3.08 -39.77
CA GLU A 242 20.98 2.21 -40.03
C GLU A 242 21.38 1.11 -41.02
N GLY A 243 20.97 -0.13 -40.72
CA GLY A 243 20.62 -1.10 -41.74
C GLY A 243 21.37 -2.44 -41.76
N VAL A 244 20.72 -3.45 -41.19
CA VAL A 244 20.51 -4.81 -41.75
C VAL A 244 21.77 -5.71 -41.83
N ASN A 245 21.89 -6.90 -41.22
CA ASN A 245 20.96 -8.02 -41.16
C ASN A 245 21.41 -9.12 -40.16
N THR A 246 20.39 -9.80 -39.60
CA THR A 246 20.29 -11.23 -39.26
C THR A 246 21.39 -11.95 -38.44
N LYS A 247 21.04 -12.28 -37.18
CA LYS A 247 21.08 -13.65 -36.61
C LYS A 247 20.43 -13.67 -35.21
N PRO A 248 19.39 -14.49 -34.95
CA PRO A 248 18.87 -14.70 -33.60
C PRO A 248 19.80 -15.65 -32.84
N ILE A 249 20.35 -15.21 -31.69
CA ILE A 249 21.01 -16.11 -30.74
C ILE A 249 19.91 -16.72 -29.87
N VAL A 250 19.24 -17.74 -30.41
CA VAL A 250 18.51 -18.72 -29.60
C VAL A 250 19.48 -19.86 -29.36
N ILE A 251 19.89 -20.06 -28.11
CA ILE A 251 20.57 -21.28 -27.69
C ILE A 251 19.46 -22.24 -27.25
N GLU A 252 19.03 -23.10 -28.17
CA GLU A 252 18.18 -24.24 -27.86
C GLU A 252 19.05 -25.31 -27.19
N ASN A 253 18.82 -25.57 -25.90
CA ASN A 253 19.32 -26.79 -25.27
C ASN A 253 18.29 -27.90 -25.52
N SER A 254 18.69 -28.93 -26.27
CA SER A 254 17.91 -30.13 -26.55
C SER A 254 17.63 -30.92 -25.27
N SER A 255 16.36 -31.11 -24.92
CA SER A 255 15.91 -32.04 -23.89
C SER A 255 15.76 -33.44 -24.46
N THR A 256 16.46 -34.42 -23.89
CA THR A 256 16.33 -35.85 -24.19
C THR A 256 14.94 -36.36 -23.76
N GLY A 257 14.30 -37.13 -24.64
CA GLY A 257 12.87 -37.36 -24.62
C GLY A 257 12.33 -38.46 -23.69
N THR A 258 11.01 -38.47 -23.57
CA THR A 258 10.21 -39.69 -23.36
C THR A 258 9.26 -39.82 -24.55
N LYS A 259 9.38 -40.92 -25.29
CA LYS A 259 8.59 -41.25 -26.48
C LYS A 259 7.27 -41.89 -26.07
N GLN A 260 6.18 -41.13 -26.08
CA GLN A 260 4.82 -41.65 -26.28
C GLN A 260 3.89 -40.48 -26.64
N GLY A 261 3.43 -40.46 -27.89
CA GLY A 261 2.53 -39.44 -28.41
C GLY A 261 1.10 -39.68 -27.94
N LEU A 262 0.52 -38.72 -27.26
CA LEU A 262 -0.93 -38.62 -27.07
C LEU A 262 -1.44 -37.57 -28.05
N TYR A 263 -2.01 -38.05 -29.16
CA TYR A 263 -2.78 -37.23 -30.09
C TYR A 263 -4.18 -37.06 -29.46
N THR A 264 -4.53 -35.86 -29.05
CA THR A 264 -5.92 -35.51 -28.68
C THR A 264 -6.52 -34.70 -29.83
N ASP A 265 -7.56 -35.26 -30.43
CA ASP A 265 -8.34 -34.70 -31.53
C ASP A 265 -9.10 -33.43 -31.07
N GLY A 266 -9.01 -32.36 -31.86
CA GLY A 266 -9.54 -31.02 -31.53
C GLY A 266 -11.01 -30.80 -31.93
N SER A 267 -11.72 -31.86 -32.31
CA SER A 267 -13.06 -31.79 -32.89
C SER A 267 -14.21 -31.77 -31.85
N GLY A 268 -13.94 -32.08 -30.57
CA GLY A 268 -14.99 -32.20 -29.54
C GLY A 268 -15.35 -30.93 -28.75
N TYR A 269 -14.58 -29.84 -28.85
CA TYR A 269 -14.73 -28.68 -27.95
C TYR A 269 -15.69 -27.59 -28.45
N ILE A 270 -16.27 -27.74 -29.65
CA ILE A 270 -17.10 -26.69 -30.27
C ILE A 270 -18.59 -26.92 -30.02
N GLU A 271 -19.07 -28.16 -29.82
CA GLU A 271 -20.52 -28.43 -29.72
C GLU A 271 -21.13 -28.16 -28.33
N GLU A 272 -20.36 -28.22 -27.23
CA GLU A 272 -20.94 -28.03 -25.89
C GLU A 272 -21.18 -26.56 -25.51
N ASN A 273 -20.48 -25.60 -26.14
CA ASN A 273 -20.64 -24.18 -25.81
C ASN A 273 -21.85 -23.51 -26.47
N GLN A 274 -22.49 -24.15 -27.46
CA GLN A 274 -23.63 -23.56 -28.16
C GLN A 274 -24.98 -23.87 -27.48
N LYS A 275 -25.07 -24.90 -26.63
CA LYS A 275 -26.30 -25.24 -25.89
C LYS A 275 -26.56 -24.42 -24.64
N PHE A 276 -25.58 -23.67 -24.14
CA PHE A 276 -25.73 -22.90 -22.90
C PHE A 276 -26.48 -21.57 -23.11
N TRP A 277 -26.60 -21.07 -24.33
CA TRP A 277 -27.19 -19.76 -24.63
C TRP A 277 -28.61 -19.80 -25.22
N GLU A 278 -29.23 -20.97 -25.35
CA GLU A 278 -30.58 -21.13 -25.93
C GLU A 278 -31.61 -21.76 -24.99
N GLN A 279 -31.49 -21.56 -23.67
CA GLN A 279 -32.55 -21.90 -22.70
C GLN A 279 -32.99 -20.70 -21.86
#